data_AF-A0A8H8J3V0-F1
#
_entry.id   AF-A0A8H8J3V0-F1
#
_cell.length_a   1.000
_cell.length_b   1.000
_cell.length_c   1.000
_cell.angle_alpha   90.00
_cell.angle_beta   90.00
_cell.angle_gamma   90.00
#
_symmetry.space_group_name_H-M   'P 1'
#
loop_
_entity.id
_entity.type
_entity.pdbx_description
1 polymer ?
#
loop_
_entity_poly.entity_id
_entity_poly.type
_entity_poly.pdbx_seq_one_letter_code
_entity_poly.pdbx_strand_id
1 'polypeptide(L)'
;MAFVASQYEPLFPTVFFQPVRMNINVIRGHYAALMMSCDIFRWSSYVFARVLYAAKQGGEHAYLERFVPLLDQLGRICVVLNGKDNLNSEIGRLSSAIELSLLKNMTSGVRSSYAMLRGAAPVLTRIAFLDPSLRPSYPCPNGISLTSALASPWIEVGRFVMTDIISSLVFGIPPLIKYDTRDSLVAGRSEYGYHMEWLYGCPARFAFSIEQTNRWRADRPSGHPPWREIADDTWAWQARCDHGPELESAGLVGRLAVQEGWRHAVLIYLYMSSSTGSVFSVTNKPTSDNYHFAVDG
;
A
#
# COMPACT_ATOMS: atom_id res chain seq x y z
N MET A 1 -16.33 -6.87 21.45
CA MET A 1 -15.94 -8.00 20.57
C MET A 1 -17.10 -8.52 19.74
N ALA A 2 -18.15 -9.10 20.34
CA ALA A 2 -19.27 -9.70 19.61
C ALA A 2 -19.94 -8.75 18.58
N PHE A 3 -20.21 -7.50 18.96
CA PHE A 3 -20.76 -6.51 18.04
C PHE A 3 -19.82 -6.20 16.86
N VAL A 4 -18.52 -6.03 17.11
CA VAL A 4 -17.55 -5.76 16.04
C VAL A 4 -17.50 -6.94 15.07
N ALA A 5 -17.37 -8.16 15.60
CA ALA A 5 -17.34 -9.37 14.78
C ALA A 5 -18.60 -9.51 13.92
N SER A 6 -19.80 -9.25 14.47
CA SER A 6 -21.05 -9.36 13.73
C SER A 6 -21.20 -8.37 12.57
N GLN A 7 -20.42 -7.28 12.55
CA GLN A 7 -20.40 -6.35 11.43
C GLN A 7 -19.38 -6.71 10.35
N TYR A 8 -18.21 -7.23 10.75
CA TYR A 8 -17.10 -7.58 9.85
C TYR A 8 -17.28 -8.94 9.17
N GLU A 9 -17.71 -9.97 9.90
CA GLU A 9 -17.77 -11.34 9.36
C GLU A 9 -18.66 -11.48 8.12
N PRO A 10 -19.83 -10.82 8.03
CA PRO A 10 -20.65 -10.86 6.82
C PRO A 10 -19.98 -10.22 5.59
N LEU A 11 -18.89 -9.44 5.75
CA LEU A 11 -18.18 -8.83 4.63
C LEU A 11 -17.26 -9.82 3.92
N PHE A 12 -16.68 -10.79 4.62
CA PHE A 12 -15.75 -11.76 4.01
C PHE A 12 -16.30 -12.50 2.78
N PRO A 13 -17.55 -13.01 2.77
CA PRO A 13 -18.10 -13.64 1.57
C PRO A 13 -18.42 -12.64 0.44
N THR A 14 -18.57 -11.35 0.76
CA THR A 14 -18.88 -10.30 -0.23
C THR A 14 -17.63 -9.77 -0.95
N VAL A 15 -16.43 -10.02 -0.42
CA VAL A 15 -15.19 -9.61 -1.09
C VAL A 15 -14.98 -10.51 -2.31
N PHE A 16 -14.77 -9.90 -3.48
CA PHE A 16 -14.54 -10.61 -4.74
C PHE A 16 -13.39 -11.63 -4.63
N PHE A 17 -12.33 -11.26 -3.92
CA PHE A 17 -11.24 -12.13 -3.54
C PHE A 17 -11.49 -12.74 -2.16
N GLN A 18 -12.36 -13.74 -2.10
CA GLN A 18 -12.61 -14.46 -0.84
C GLN A 18 -11.29 -15.00 -0.26
N PRO A 19 -10.96 -14.68 1.00
CA PRO A 19 -9.81 -15.27 1.67
C PRO A 19 -10.05 -16.77 1.89
N VAL A 20 -9.02 -17.59 1.75
CA VAL A 20 -9.07 -19.01 2.13
C VAL A 20 -9.42 -19.09 3.62
N ARG A 21 -10.18 -20.12 4.06
CA ARG A 21 -10.60 -20.28 5.47
C ARG A 21 -9.45 -20.14 6.47
N MET A 22 -8.26 -20.63 6.10
CA MET A 22 -7.04 -20.48 6.89
C MET A 22 -6.67 -19.01 7.13
N ASN A 23 -6.74 -18.15 6.10
CA ASN A 23 -6.48 -16.72 6.20
C ASN A 23 -7.50 -16.03 7.13
N ILE A 24 -8.78 -16.40 7.04
CA ILE A 24 -9.84 -15.83 7.89
C ILE A 24 -9.54 -16.12 9.37
N ASN A 25 -9.18 -17.36 9.72
CA ASN A 25 -8.91 -17.73 11.10
C ASN A 25 -7.67 -17.04 11.66
N VAL A 26 -6.60 -16.91 10.87
CA VAL A 26 -5.39 -16.18 11.25
C VAL A 26 -5.71 -14.70 11.51
N ILE A 27 -6.42 -14.05 10.58
CA ILE A 27 -6.82 -12.64 10.72
C ILE A 27 -7.73 -12.46 11.94
N ARG A 28 -8.69 -13.36 12.16
CA ARG A 28 -9.59 -13.30 13.31
C ARG A 28 -8.82 -13.39 14.63
N GLY A 29 -7.91 -14.34 14.75
CA GLY A 29 -7.06 -14.50 15.94
C GLY A 29 -6.20 -13.26 16.20
N HIS A 30 -5.57 -12.73 15.15
CA HIS A 30 -4.76 -11.52 15.22
C HIS A 30 -5.55 -10.29 15.63
N TYR A 31 -6.69 -10.02 14.99
CA TYR A 31 -7.58 -8.90 15.32
C TYR A 31 -8.13 -9.02 16.74
N ALA A 32 -8.46 -10.23 17.20
CA ALA A 32 -8.89 -10.46 18.57
C ALA A 32 -7.79 -10.09 19.57
N ALA A 33 -6.55 -10.52 19.33
CA ALA A 33 -5.40 -10.19 20.16
C ALA A 33 -5.14 -8.67 20.20
N LEU A 34 -5.22 -7.98 19.05
CA LEU A 34 -5.08 -6.52 19.01
C LEU A 34 -6.22 -5.81 19.76
N MET A 35 -7.46 -6.24 19.61
CA MET A 35 -8.59 -5.62 20.33
C MET A 35 -8.45 -5.82 21.85
N MET A 36 -7.84 -6.91 22.31
CA MET A 36 -7.59 -7.14 23.73
C MET A 36 -6.42 -6.31 24.27
N SER A 37 -5.38 -6.11 23.46
CA SER A 37 -4.13 -5.49 23.90
C SER A 37 -4.00 -3.99 23.60
N CYS A 38 -4.81 -3.45 22.70
CA CYS A 38 -4.69 -2.08 22.20
C CYS A 38 -6.03 -1.32 22.24
N ASP A 39 -6.14 -0.35 23.15
CA ASP A 39 -7.38 0.41 23.33
C ASP A 39 -7.76 1.24 22.10
N ILE A 40 -6.77 1.86 21.43
CA ILE A 40 -7.04 2.66 20.23
C ILE A 40 -7.57 1.79 19.08
N PHE A 41 -7.06 0.57 18.94
CA PHE A 41 -7.57 -0.40 17.97
C PHE A 41 -8.98 -0.88 18.30
N ARG A 42 -9.25 -1.10 19.59
CA ARG A 42 -10.60 -1.45 20.06
C ARG A 42 -11.61 -0.35 19.71
N TRP A 43 -11.27 0.91 19.96
CA TRP A 43 -12.14 2.05 19.65
C TRP A 43 -12.30 2.28 18.15
N SER A 44 -11.22 2.23 17.37
CA SER A 44 -11.30 2.38 15.91
C SER A 44 -12.14 1.27 15.27
N SER A 45 -11.96 0.02 15.70
CA SER A 45 -12.77 -1.12 15.25
C SER A 45 -14.25 -0.99 15.62
N TYR A 46 -14.56 -0.46 16.81
CA TYR A 46 -15.93 -0.19 17.21
C TYR A 46 -16.59 0.89 16.33
N VAL A 47 -15.89 2.00 16.08
CA VAL A 47 -16.38 3.06 15.19
C VAL A 47 -16.56 2.54 13.77
N PHE A 48 -15.62 1.75 13.26
CA PHE A 48 -15.73 1.10 11.96
C PHE A 48 -17.00 0.24 11.87
N ALA A 49 -17.24 -0.62 12.86
CA ALA A 49 -18.43 -1.44 12.93
C ALA A 49 -19.73 -0.60 12.96
N ARG A 50 -19.74 0.54 13.67
CA ARG A 50 -20.90 1.45 13.70
C ARG A 50 -21.15 2.13 12.36
N VAL A 51 -20.11 2.56 11.65
CA VAL A 51 -20.21 3.16 10.32
C VAL A 51 -20.71 2.12 9.31
N LEU A 52 -20.14 0.91 9.32
CA LEU A 52 -20.61 -0.19 8.47
C LEU A 52 -22.08 -0.53 8.73
N TYR A 53 -22.47 -0.63 10.01
CA TYR A 53 -23.85 -0.90 10.38
C TYR A 53 -24.78 0.17 9.81
N ALA A 54 -24.42 1.45 9.97
CA ALA A 54 -25.21 2.56 9.43
C ALA A 54 -25.30 2.51 7.90
N ALA A 55 -24.20 2.23 7.21
CA ALA A 55 -24.17 2.10 5.75
C ALA A 55 -25.06 0.95 5.25
N LYS A 56 -25.06 -0.21 5.93
CA LYS A 56 -25.90 -1.36 5.59
C LYS A 56 -27.40 -1.08 5.75
N GLN A 57 -27.78 -0.19 6.65
CA GLN A 57 -29.18 0.22 6.86
C GLN A 57 -29.67 1.25 5.84
N GLY A 58 -28.92 1.49 4.77
CA GLY A 58 -29.25 2.51 3.77
C GLY A 58 -29.09 3.93 4.31
N GLY A 59 -28.25 4.13 5.33
CA GLY A 59 -27.98 5.45 5.87
C GLY A 59 -27.47 6.38 4.78
N GLU A 60 -28.12 7.53 4.60
CA GLU A 60 -27.70 8.56 3.66
C GLU A 60 -26.28 9.05 3.99
N HIS A 61 -25.57 9.59 2.99
CA HIS A 61 -24.23 10.16 3.17
C HIS A 61 -24.20 11.20 4.33
N ALA A 62 -25.26 11.99 4.47
CA ALA A 62 -25.44 12.95 5.56
C ALA A 62 -25.44 12.31 6.97
N TYR A 63 -25.84 11.05 7.09
CA TYR A 63 -25.77 10.31 8.34
C TYR A 63 -24.32 9.89 8.65
N LEU A 64 -23.54 9.51 7.64
CA LEU A 64 -22.14 9.13 7.79
C LEU A 64 -21.25 10.31 8.18
N GLU A 65 -21.60 11.52 7.73
CA GLU A 65 -20.89 12.77 8.08
C GLU A 65 -20.85 13.04 9.60
N ARG A 66 -21.83 12.53 10.36
CA ARG A 66 -21.86 12.65 11.82
C ARG A 66 -20.65 11.98 12.51
N PHE A 67 -20.02 11.02 11.84
CA PHE A 67 -18.83 10.36 12.37
C PHE A 67 -17.53 11.13 12.11
N VAL A 68 -17.53 12.13 11.22
CA VAL A 68 -16.30 12.85 10.82
C VAL A 68 -15.52 13.44 12.01
N PRO A 69 -16.14 14.17 12.96
CA PRO A 69 -15.41 14.72 14.10
C PRO A 69 -14.76 13.63 14.98
N LEU A 70 -15.43 12.48 15.12
CA LEU A 70 -14.92 11.34 15.87
C LEU A 70 -13.74 10.68 15.14
N LEU A 71 -13.84 10.52 13.83
CA LEU A 71 -12.75 9.99 13.00
C LEU A 71 -11.52 10.90 13.02
N ASP A 72 -11.71 12.22 13.02
CA ASP A 72 -10.62 13.18 13.14
C ASP A 72 -9.94 13.12 14.52
N GLN A 73 -10.73 13.01 15.59
CA GLN A 73 -10.20 12.85 16.93
C GLN A 73 -9.40 11.55 17.09
N LEU A 74 -9.96 10.42 16.66
CA LEU A 74 -9.26 9.13 16.69
C LEU A 74 -8.02 9.15 15.79
N GLY A 75 -8.10 9.79 14.63
CA GLY A 75 -6.97 9.91 13.71
C GLY A 75 -5.79 10.64 14.32
N ARG A 76 -6.05 11.76 15.01
CA ARG A 76 -5.01 12.49 15.77
C ARG A 76 -4.37 11.61 16.85
N ILE A 77 -5.17 10.85 17.59
CA ILE A 77 -4.67 9.94 18.63
C ILE A 77 -3.78 8.85 18.01
N CYS A 78 -4.20 8.25 16.89
CA CYS A 78 -3.46 7.18 16.21
C CYS A 78 -2.11 7.66 15.67
N VAL A 79 -2.02 8.89 15.16
CA VAL A 79 -0.87 9.38 14.41
C VAL A 79 0.07 10.24 15.26
N VAL A 80 -0.47 11.13 16.10
CA VAL A 80 0.30 12.21 16.73
C VAL A 80 0.85 11.82 18.09
N LEU A 81 0.10 11.08 18.89
CA LEU A 81 0.56 10.73 20.24
C LEU A 81 1.71 9.73 20.13
N ASN A 82 2.85 9.98 20.77
CA ASN A 82 3.89 8.95 20.84
C ASN A 82 3.34 7.75 21.60
N GLY A 83 3.54 6.57 21.04
CA GLY A 83 3.14 5.33 21.69
C GLY A 83 4.09 5.03 22.84
N LYS A 84 3.73 4.04 23.64
CA LYS A 84 4.74 3.36 24.44
C LYS A 84 5.74 2.73 23.46
N ASP A 85 7.04 2.73 23.77
CA ASP A 85 8.11 2.13 22.96
C ASP A 85 7.97 0.58 22.91
N ASN A 86 6.84 0.11 22.38
CA ASN A 86 6.42 -1.28 22.36
C ASN A 86 5.81 -1.58 20.98
N LEU A 87 6.36 -2.61 20.34
CA LEU A 87 5.98 -3.03 18.98
C LEU A 87 4.46 -3.26 18.86
N ASN A 88 3.85 -4.02 19.78
CA ASN A 88 2.41 -4.32 19.72
C ASN A 88 1.52 -3.05 19.79
N SER A 89 1.97 -2.04 20.54
CA SER A 89 1.27 -0.76 20.62
C SER A 89 1.31 -0.03 19.28
N GLU A 90 2.48 0.02 18.63
CA GLU A 90 2.62 0.66 17.32
C GLU A 90 1.88 -0.13 16.22
N ILE A 91 1.88 -1.46 16.26
CA ILE A 91 1.08 -2.30 15.35
C ILE A 91 -0.41 -1.97 15.48
N GLY A 92 -0.94 -1.92 16.71
CA GLY A 92 -2.35 -1.57 16.93
C GLY A 92 -2.71 -0.16 16.45
N ARG A 93 -1.77 0.80 16.56
CA ARG A 93 -1.92 2.16 16.01
C ARG A 93 -1.90 2.18 14.49
N LEU A 94 -0.99 1.44 13.85
CA LEU A 94 -0.91 1.31 12.41
C LEU A 94 -2.21 0.68 11.87
N SER A 95 -2.66 -0.40 12.49
CA SER A 95 -3.94 -1.05 12.17
C SER A 95 -5.10 -0.06 12.26
N SER A 96 -5.19 0.67 13.37
CA SER A 96 -6.22 1.71 13.58
C SER A 96 -6.18 2.79 12.51
N ALA A 97 -4.98 3.24 12.13
CA ALA A 97 -4.82 4.29 11.14
C ALA A 97 -5.26 3.84 9.74
N ILE A 98 -4.97 2.59 9.36
CA ILE A 98 -5.43 2.00 8.09
C ILE A 98 -6.96 1.88 8.09
N GLU A 99 -7.57 1.36 9.16
CA GLU A 99 -9.04 1.26 9.27
C GLU A 99 -9.71 2.65 9.21
N LEU A 100 -9.15 3.64 9.90
CA LEU A 100 -9.64 5.02 9.86
C LEU A 100 -9.45 5.68 8.49
N SER A 101 -8.40 5.32 7.75
CA SER A 101 -8.20 5.77 6.36
C SER A 101 -9.35 5.29 5.47
N LEU A 102 -9.74 4.02 5.59
CA LEU A 102 -10.87 3.45 4.86
C LEU A 102 -12.19 4.15 5.22
N LEU A 103 -12.43 4.41 6.52
CA LEU A 103 -13.61 5.16 6.96
C LEU A 103 -13.63 6.58 6.41
N LYS A 104 -12.51 7.29 6.49
CA LYS A 104 -12.37 8.64 5.93
C LYS A 104 -12.60 8.68 4.43
N ASN A 105 -12.24 7.62 3.69
CA ASN A 105 -12.57 7.51 2.29
C ASN A 105 -14.09 7.50 2.07
N MET A 106 -14.82 6.73 2.88
CA MET A 106 -16.29 6.62 2.79
C MET A 106 -17.03 7.88 3.26
N THR A 107 -16.52 8.59 4.28
CA THR A 107 -17.22 9.74 4.89
C THR A 107 -16.77 11.09 4.37
N SER A 108 -15.55 11.19 3.85
CA SER A 108 -14.88 12.47 3.57
C SER A 108 -14.02 12.44 2.30
N GLY A 109 -14.08 11.34 1.55
CA GLY A 109 -13.39 11.17 0.28
C GLY A 109 -11.89 10.85 0.38
N VAL A 110 -11.32 10.62 -0.81
CA VAL A 110 -9.96 10.08 -0.98
C VAL A 110 -8.87 10.99 -0.42
N ARG A 111 -9.04 12.31 -0.46
CA ARG A 111 -8.06 13.26 0.10
C ARG A 111 -7.91 13.11 1.60
N SER A 112 -9.03 12.92 2.33
CA SER A 112 -9.01 12.72 3.78
C SER A 112 -8.41 11.38 4.16
N SER A 113 -8.73 10.33 3.38
CA SER A 113 -8.10 9.01 3.48
C SER A 113 -6.57 9.10 3.32
N TYR A 114 -6.10 9.69 2.22
CA TYR A 114 -4.66 9.78 1.97
C TYR A 114 -3.92 10.63 3.01
N ALA A 115 -4.55 11.71 3.51
CA ALA A 115 -3.98 12.48 4.62
C ALA A 115 -3.81 11.64 5.90
N MET A 116 -4.75 10.73 6.17
CA MET A 116 -4.64 9.77 7.28
C MET A 116 -3.49 8.77 7.07
N LEU A 117 -3.38 8.20 5.86
CA LEU A 117 -2.29 7.30 5.50
C LEU A 117 -0.92 7.99 5.63
N ARG A 118 -0.80 9.23 5.15
CA ARG A 118 0.41 10.05 5.32
C ARG A 118 0.77 10.25 6.78
N GLY A 119 -0.24 10.51 7.63
CA GLY A 119 -0.05 10.59 9.07
C GLY A 119 0.45 9.28 9.68
N ALA A 120 0.13 8.12 9.11
CA ALA A 120 0.55 6.83 9.62
C ALA A 120 1.97 6.41 9.20
N ALA A 121 2.59 7.07 8.21
CA ALA A 121 3.94 6.74 7.77
C ALA A 121 4.99 6.75 8.90
N PRO A 122 5.04 7.75 9.81
CA PRO A 122 5.95 7.74 10.96
C PRO A 122 5.72 6.57 11.92
N VAL A 123 4.49 6.03 12.02
CA VAL A 123 4.18 4.85 12.83
C VAL A 123 4.90 3.63 12.25
N LEU A 124 4.83 3.43 10.94
CA LEU A 124 5.55 2.34 10.28
C LEU A 124 7.07 2.49 10.39
N THR A 125 7.61 3.71 10.31
CA THR A 125 9.04 3.94 10.54
C THR A 125 9.46 3.55 11.96
N ARG A 126 8.64 3.84 12.99
CA ARG A 126 8.91 3.38 14.36
C ARG A 126 8.81 1.87 14.50
N ILE A 127 7.86 1.22 13.83
CA ILE A 127 7.77 -0.24 13.77
C ILE A 127 9.05 -0.82 13.17
N ALA A 128 9.53 -0.31 12.03
CA ALA A 128 10.79 -0.76 11.43
C ALA A 128 12.03 -0.45 12.30
N PHE A 129 11.93 0.55 13.18
CA PHE A 129 12.95 0.78 14.20
C PHE A 129 12.91 -0.30 15.30
N LEU A 130 11.72 -0.66 15.78
CA LEU A 130 11.53 -1.66 16.84
C LEU A 130 11.69 -3.11 16.37
N ASP A 131 11.46 -3.38 15.09
CA ASP A 131 11.59 -4.69 14.45
C ASP A 131 12.70 -4.67 13.39
N PRO A 132 13.93 -5.10 13.75
CA PRO A 132 15.06 -5.11 12.83
C PRO A 132 14.85 -5.98 11.59
N SER A 133 13.91 -6.94 11.60
CA SER A 133 13.65 -7.81 10.45
C SER A 133 13.11 -7.06 9.22
N LEU A 134 12.53 -5.87 9.45
CA LEU A 134 11.99 -4.99 8.40
C LEU A 134 13.06 -4.11 7.74
N ARG A 135 14.27 -4.07 8.29
CA ARG A 135 15.35 -3.23 7.76
C ARG A 135 16.04 -3.95 6.59
N PRO A 136 16.46 -3.20 5.56
CA PRO A 136 17.21 -3.78 4.45
C PRO A 136 18.56 -4.32 4.90
N SER A 137 19.05 -5.35 4.19
CA SER A 137 20.35 -5.98 4.48
C SER A 137 21.54 -5.07 4.18
N TYR A 138 21.33 -4.01 3.40
CA TYR A 138 22.35 -3.00 3.06
C TYR A 138 22.05 -1.66 3.73
N PRO A 139 23.07 -0.80 3.95
CA PRO A 139 22.86 0.53 4.53
C PRO A 139 21.96 1.38 3.63
N CYS A 140 20.68 1.44 3.97
CA CYS A 140 19.75 2.44 3.45
C CYS A 140 19.25 3.23 4.65
N PRO A 141 19.82 4.42 4.92
CA PRO A 141 19.35 5.25 6.03
C PRO A 141 17.87 5.54 5.80
N ASN A 142 17.03 5.02 6.70
CA ASN A 142 15.57 5.11 6.71
C ASN A 142 14.81 4.31 5.64
N GLY A 143 15.45 3.32 5.01
CA GLY A 143 14.76 2.39 4.10
C GLY A 143 14.06 1.25 4.86
N ILE A 144 12.92 0.80 4.33
CA ILE A 144 12.26 -0.45 4.76
C ILE A 144 12.41 -1.47 3.63
N SER A 145 12.82 -2.71 3.93
CA SER A 145 12.88 -3.77 2.92
C SER A 145 11.45 -4.10 2.45
N LEU A 146 11.18 -3.94 1.16
CA LEU A 146 9.86 -4.24 0.58
C LEU A 146 9.53 -5.72 0.77
N THR A 147 10.52 -6.59 0.53
CA THR A 147 10.40 -8.05 0.70
C THR A 147 10.04 -8.41 2.14
N SER A 148 10.79 -7.89 3.12
CA SER A 148 10.50 -8.18 4.54
C SER A 148 9.17 -7.60 4.99
N ALA A 149 8.79 -6.41 4.51
CA ALA A 149 7.53 -5.77 4.89
C ALA A 149 6.31 -6.53 4.35
N LEU A 150 6.36 -6.98 3.09
CA LEU A 150 5.28 -7.78 2.51
C LEU A 150 5.20 -9.18 3.13
N ALA A 151 6.35 -9.76 3.50
CA ALA A 151 6.44 -11.05 4.18
C ALA A 151 6.31 -10.96 5.72
N SER A 152 5.97 -9.79 6.25
CA SER A 152 5.90 -9.57 7.69
C SER A 152 4.78 -10.39 8.32
N PRO A 153 4.99 -10.98 9.52
CA PRO A 153 3.89 -11.59 10.27
C PRO A 153 2.85 -10.55 10.71
N TRP A 154 3.21 -9.27 10.71
CA TRP A 154 2.31 -8.16 11.00
C TRP A 154 1.57 -7.76 9.73
N ILE A 155 0.34 -8.24 9.58
CA ILE A 155 -0.48 -7.98 8.40
C ILE A 155 -0.66 -6.48 8.13
N GLU A 156 -0.66 -5.65 9.18
CA GLU A 156 -0.72 -4.19 9.12
C GLU A 156 0.43 -3.57 8.32
N VAL A 157 1.64 -4.13 8.46
CA VAL A 157 2.84 -3.63 7.77
C VAL A 157 2.66 -3.81 6.27
N GLY A 158 2.34 -5.03 5.82
CA GLY A 158 2.07 -5.29 4.41
C GLY A 158 0.88 -4.47 3.89
N ARG A 159 -0.19 -4.29 4.68
CA ARG A 159 -1.35 -3.48 4.29
C ARG A 159 -0.96 -2.03 4.05
N PHE A 160 -0.19 -1.44 4.94
CA PHE A 160 0.28 -0.07 4.77
C PHE A 160 1.14 0.05 3.51
N VAL A 161 2.14 -0.82 3.36
CA VAL A 161 3.09 -0.78 2.23
C VAL A 161 2.37 -0.90 0.90
N MET A 162 1.44 -1.84 0.77
CA MET A 162 0.65 -1.99 -0.44
C MET A 162 -0.26 -0.79 -0.68
N THR A 163 -0.88 -0.22 0.37
CA THR A 163 -1.71 0.98 0.22
C THR A 163 -0.88 2.16 -0.26
N ASP A 164 0.33 2.34 0.28
CA ASP A 164 1.24 3.43 -0.09
C ASP A 164 1.71 3.29 -1.55
N ILE A 165 2.15 2.10 -1.94
CA ILE A 165 2.58 1.80 -3.32
C ILE A 165 1.42 1.97 -4.30
N ILE A 166 0.22 1.45 -4.00
CA ILE A 166 -0.95 1.64 -4.87
C ILE A 166 -1.35 3.13 -4.92
N SER A 167 -1.29 3.85 -3.81
CA SER A 167 -1.58 5.29 -3.79
C SER A 167 -0.59 6.06 -4.66
N SER A 168 0.69 5.69 -4.63
CA SER A 168 1.73 6.30 -5.47
C SER A 168 1.45 6.12 -6.97
N LEU A 169 1.01 4.92 -7.35
CA LEU A 169 0.57 4.59 -8.70
C LEU A 169 -0.66 5.42 -9.10
N VAL A 170 -1.72 5.36 -8.29
CA VAL A 170 -3.03 5.96 -8.61
C VAL A 170 -2.96 7.49 -8.66
N PHE A 171 -2.23 8.11 -7.74
CA PHE A 171 -2.12 9.58 -7.69
C PHE A 171 -0.92 10.12 -8.47
N GLY A 172 -0.05 9.24 -8.99
CA GLY A 172 1.16 9.63 -9.71
C GLY A 172 2.21 10.35 -8.85
N ILE A 173 2.12 10.22 -7.52
CA ILE A 173 2.99 10.85 -6.51
C ILE A 173 4.02 9.85 -5.98
N PRO A 174 5.14 10.29 -5.39
CA PRO A 174 6.06 9.39 -4.71
C PRO A 174 5.39 8.67 -3.53
N PRO A 175 5.81 7.43 -3.22
CA PRO A 175 5.39 6.75 -1.99
C PRO A 175 5.81 7.55 -0.76
N LEU A 176 5.06 7.39 0.33
CA LEU A 176 5.29 8.05 1.60
C LEU A 176 6.57 7.56 2.29
N ILE A 177 6.92 6.29 2.09
CA ILE A 177 8.14 5.67 2.62
C ILE A 177 9.02 5.19 1.47
N LYS A 178 10.33 5.30 1.66
CA LYS A 178 11.31 4.72 0.72
C LYS A 178 11.45 3.23 0.97
N TYR A 179 11.05 2.43 0.00
CA TYR A 179 11.15 0.98 0.06
C TYR A 179 12.41 0.49 -0.66
N ASP A 180 13.15 -0.42 -0.04
CA ASP A 180 14.26 -1.10 -0.69
C ASP A 180 13.76 -2.33 -1.46
N THR A 181 14.11 -2.39 -2.74
CA THR A 181 13.68 -3.42 -3.68
C THR A 181 14.84 -4.32 -4.13
N ARG A 182 16.02 -4.21 -3.51
CA ARG A 182 17.22 -4.98 -3.90
C ARG A 182 17.18 -6.40 -3.36
N ASP A 183 16.51 -6.59 -2.23
CA ASP A 183 16.22 -7.92 -1.71
C ASP A 183 15.27 -8.62 -2.71
N SER A 184 15.72 -9.71 -3.33
CA SER A 184 14.89 -10.50 -4.24
C SER A 184 13.72 -11.12 -3.47
N LEU A 185 12.55 -11.21 -4.10
CA LEU A 185 11.50 -12.15 -3.70
C LEU A 185 12.12 -13.55 -3.68
N VAL A 186 12.44 -14.10 -2.51
CA VAL A 186 13.03 -15.44 -2.41
C VAL A 186 12.03 -16.45 -2.95
N ALA A 187 12.35 -17.04 -4.10
CA ALA A 187 11.64 -18.19 -4.64
C ALA A 187 11.70 -19.32 -3.59
N GLY A 188 10.60 -19.52 -2.84
CA GLY A 188 10.53 -20.52 -1.78
C GLY A 188 9.87 -20.05 -0.49
N ARG A 189 9.85 -18.74 -0.19
CA ARG A 189 8.77 -18.20 0.66
C ARG A 189 7.56 -18.19 -0.25
N SER A 190 6.64 -19.11 0.03
CA SER A 190 5.55 -19.47 -0.87
C SER A 190 4.95 -18.21 -1.51
N GLU A 191 4.70 -18.23 -2.82
CA GLU A 191 3.91 -17.19 -3.50
C GLU A 191 2.52 -17.01 -2.82
N TYR A 192 2.13 -17.93 -1.93
CA TYR A 192 0.99 -17.91 -1.03
C TYR A 192 1.19 -17.08 0.27
N GLY A 193 2.41 -16.60 0.53
CA GLY A 193 2.86 -16.01 1.81
C GLY A 193 2.74 -14.49 1.89
N TYR A 194 2.36 -13.81 0.81
CA TYR A 194 2.03 -12.40 0.85
C TYR A 194 0.55 -12.25 1.14
N HIS A 195 0.22 -11.99 2.41
CA HIS A 195 -1.14 -11.72 2.91
C HIS A 195 -1.86 -10.56 2.19
N MET A 196 -1.27 -9.94 1.19
CA MET A 196 -1.82 -8.78 0.49
C MET A 196 -2.45 -9.11 -0.85
N GLU A 197 -2.05 -10.20 -1.52
CA GLU A 197 -2.58 -10.50 -2.85
C GLU A 197 -4.08 -10.80 -2.81
N TRP A 198 -4.56 -11.50 -1.79
CA TRP A 198 -6.00 -11.73 -1.61
C TRP A 198 -6.77 -10.45 -1.25
N LEU A 199 -6.11 -9.45 -0.66
CA LEU A 199 -6.77 -8.21 -0.25
C LEU A 199 -6.85 -7.19 -1.39
N TYR A 200 -5.78 -7.04 -2.17
CA TYR A 200 -5.69 -6.05 -3.26
C TYR A 200 -5.87 -6.65 -4.65
N GLY A 201 -5.88 -7.98 -4.78
CA GLY A 201 -5.82 -8.67 -6.07
C GLY A 201 -4.50 -8.46 -6.83
N CYS A 202 -3.53 -7.78 -6.22
CA CYS A 202 -2.28 -7.35 -6.83
C CYS A 202 -1.15 -8.32 -6.43
N PRO A 203 -0.57 -9.06 -7.39
CA PRO A 203 0.64 -9.84 -7.17
C PRO A 203 1.76 -9.01 -6.54
N ALA A 204 2.46 -9.57 -5.54
CA ALA A 204 3.50 -8.86 -4.80
C ALA A 204 4.59 -8.29 -5.73
N ARG A 205 4.95 -9.04 -6.79
CA ARG A 205 5.93 -8.60 -7.80
C ARG A 205 5.58 -7.25 -8.44
N PHE A 206 4.30 -6.95 -8.62
CA PHE A 206 3.88 -5.69 -9.23
C PHE A 206 4.09 -4.51 -8.28
N ALA A 207 4.05 -4.73 -6.97
CA ALA A 207 4.48 -3.71 -6.01
C ALA A 207 5.98 -3.36 -6.18
N PHE A 208 6.84 -4.35 -6.48
CA PHE A 208 8.25 -4.10 -6.81
C PHE A 208 8.39 -3.31 -8.11
N SER A 209 7.68 -3.70 -9.18
CA SER A 209 7.72 -2.98 -10.44
C SER A 209 7.28 -1.52 -10.29
N ILE A 210 6.20 -1.27 -9.54
CA ILE A 210 5.72 0.09 -9.24
C ILE A 210 6.77 0.88 -8.45
N GLU A 211 7.32 0.30 -7.39
CA GLU A 211 8.32 0.98 -6.55
C GLU A 211 9.62 1.28 -7.32
N GLN A 212 10.11 0.33 -8.12
CA GLN A 212 11.28 0.55 -8.97
C GLN A 212 11.02 1.68 -9.98
N THR A 213 9.81 1.71 -10.55
CA THR A 213 9.38 2.80 -11.43
C THR A 213 9.37 4.14 -10.69
N ASN A 214 8.82 4.20 -9.48
CA ASN A 214 8.80 5.40 -8.65
C ASN A 214 10.21 5.90 -8.32
N ARG A 215 11.11 5.01 -7.89
CA ARG A 215 12.49 5.35 -7.58
C ARG A 215 13.22 5.87 -8.82
N TRP A 216 13.02 5.23 -9.95
CA TRP A 216 13.59 5.69 -11.22
C TRP A 216 13.09 7.09 -11.61
N ARG A 217 11.78 7.35 -11.48
CA ARG A 217 11.19 8.69 -11.73
C ARG A 217 11.78 9.76 -10.82
N ALA A 218 12.02 9.42 -9.55
CA ALA A 218 12.53 10.34 -8.54
C ALA A 218 14.03 10.65 -8.73
N ASP A 219 14.85 9.62 -8.96
CA ASP A 219 16.31 9.76 -8.98
C ASP A 219 16.86 10.22 -10.35
N ARG A 220 16.07 10.11 -11.43
CA ARG A 220 16.45 10.42 -12.84
C ARG A 220 17.93 10.11 -13.17
N PRO A 221 18.42 8.88 -12.90
CA PRO A 221 19.83 8.58 -13.11
C PRO A 221 20.21 8.78 -14.58
N SER A 222 21.41 9.33 -14.82
CA SER A 222 22.00 9.67 -16.14
C SER A 222 22.35 8.45 -17.02
N GLY A 223 21.78 7.28 -16.73
CA GLY A 223 22.01 6.02 -17.43
C GLY A 223 20.81 5.55 -18.27
N HIS A 224 21.00 4.45 -18.99
CA HIS A 224 19.89 3.78 -19.67
C HIS A 224 18.81 3.42 -18.64
N PRO A 225 17.56 3.82 -18.87
CA PRO A 225 16.53 3.62 -17.87
C PRO A 225 16.19 2.12 -17.78
N PRO A 226 16.12 1.55 -16.57
CA PRO A 226 15.83 0.12 -16.36
C PRO A 226 14.38 -0.25 -16.73
N TRP A 227 13.61 0.68 -17.30
CA TRP A 227 12.20 0.45 -17.62
C TRP A 227 12.01 -0.72 -18.58
N ARG A 228 12.96 -1.00 -19.50
CA ARG A 228 12.85 -2.14 -20.41
C ARG A 228 12.93 -3.47 -19.66
N GLU A 229 13.87 -3.59 -18.73
CA GLU A 229 14.01 -4.81 -17.91
C GLU A 229 12.75 -5.04 -17.06
N ILE A 230 12.20 -3.98 -16.45
CA ILE A 230 10.95 -4.06 -15.69
C ILE A 230 9.78 -4.43 -16.62
N ALA A 231 9.73 -3.87 -17.83
CA ALA A 231 8.68 -4.16 -18.81
C ALA A 231 8.75 -5.60 -19.30
N ASP A 232 9.94 -6.09 -19.66
CA ASP A 232 10.16 -7.44 -20.15
C ASP A 232 9.83 -8.47 -19.07
N ASP A 233 10.26 -8.24 -17.82
CA ASP A 233 9.88 -9.06 -16.66
C ASP A 233 8.36 -9.04 -16.42
N THR A 234 7.73 -7.88 -16.51
CA THR A 234 6.27 -7.73 -16.36
C THR A 234 5.49 -8.42 -17.48
N TRP A 235 6.00 -8.40 -18.72
CA TRP A 235 5.43 -9.11 -19.86
C TRP A 235 5.61 -10.62 -19.79
N ALA A 236 6.75 -11.09 -19.28
CA ALA A 236 7.03 -12.50 -19.12
C ALA A 236 6.20 -13.16 -17.99
N TRP A 237 5.64 -12.36 -17.08
CA TRP A 237 4.75 -12.86 -16.06
C TRP A 237 3.41 -13.32 -16.63
N GLN A 238 2.90 -14.42 -16.09
CA GLN A 238 1.60 -14.98 -16.43
C GLN A 238 0.73 -15.01 -15.19
N ALA A 239 -0.55 -14.66 -15.34
CA ALA A 239 -1.53 -14.83 -14.29
C ALA A 239 -1.60 -16.30 -13.82
N ARG A 240 -1.68 -16.48 -12.51
CA ARG A 240 -1.73 -17.79 -11.84
C ARG A 240 -2.77 -17.75 -10.75
N CYS A 241 -3.52 -18.83 -10.62
CA CYS A 241 -4.42 -19.02 -9.49
C CYS A 241 -4.02 -20.29 -8.77
N ASP A 242 -3.23 -20.11 -7.72
CA ASP A 242 -2.73 -21.22 -6.92
C ASP A 242 -3.71 -21.62 -5.80
N HIS A 243 -4.87 -20.96 -5.71
CA HIS A 243 -5.90 -21.32 -4.75
C HIS A 243 -6.54 -22.65 -5.14
N GLY A 244 -6.60 -23.58 -4.17
CA GLY A 244 -7.04 -24.96 -4.35
C GLY A 244 -8.45 -25.12 -4.96
N PRO A 245 -8.87 -26.37 -5.21
CA PRO A 245 -10.06 -26.72 -6.01
C PRO A 245 -11.42 -26.24 -5.45
N GLU A 246 -11.42 -25.45 -4.37
CA GLU A 246 -12.59 -24.90 -3.70
C GLU A 246 -13.15 -23.62 -4.36
N LEU A 247 -12.46 -23.01 -5.34
CA LEU A 247 -13.00 -21.87 -6.07
C LEU A 247 -13.94 -22.31 -7.21
N GLU A 248 -15.16 -21.76 -7.21
CA GLU A 248 -16.07 -21.85 -8.36
C GLU A 248 -15.41 -21.26 -9.62
N SER A 249 -15.73 -21.82 -10.79
CA SER A 249 -15.11 -21.47 -12.08
C SER A 249 -15.19 -19.96 -12.40
N ALA A 250 -16.28 -19.30 -12.04
CA ALA A 250 -16.44 -17.86 -12.22
C ALA A 250 -15.48 -17.03 -11.34
N GLY A 251 -15.26 -17.45 -10.10
CA GLY A 251 -14.33 -16.80 -9.18
C GLY A 251 -12.88 -16.91 -9.69
N LEU A 252 -12.50 -18.07 -10.22
CA LEU A 252 -11.20 -18.30 -10.85
C LEU A 252 -10.96 -17.32 -12.02
N VAL A 253 -11.90 -17.25 -12.96
CA VAL A 253 -11.82 -16.35 -14.12
C VAL A 253 -11.70 -14.89 -13.66
N GLY A 254 -12.49 -14.50 -12.66
CA GLY A 254 -12.43 -13.18 -12.06
C GLY A 254 -11.05 -12.83 -11.50
N ARG A 255 -10.41 -13.78 -10.80
CA ARG A 255 -9.06 -13.55 -10.24
C ARG A 255 -8.00 -13.37 -11.31
N LEU A 256 -8.00 -14.23 -12.32
CA LEU A 256 -7.07 -14.14 -13.45
C LEU A 256 -7.26 -12.82 -14.20
N ALA A 257 -8.51 -12.40 -14.42
CA ALA A 257 -8.80 -11.13 -15.09
C ALA A 257 -8.25 -9.91 -14.33
N VAL A 258 -8.40 -9.87 -13.00
CA VAL A 258 -7.85 -8.77 -12.20
C VAL A 258 -6.33 -8.80 -12.14
N GLN A 259 -5.73 -9.98 -12.04
CA GLN A 259 -4.29 -10.17 -12.11
C GLN A 259 -3.71 -9.64 -13.43
N GLU A 260 -4.34 -9.99 -14.56
CA GLU A 260 -4.01 -9.43 -15.87
C GLU A 260 -4.26 -7.91 -15.91
N GLY A 261 -5.34 -7.43 -15.28
CA GLY A 261 -5.60 -6.00 -15.13
C GLY A 261 -4.45 -5.26 -14.44
N TRP A 262 -3.90 -5.83 -13.36
CA TRP A 262 -2.72 -5.29 -12.69
C TRP A 262 -1.48 -5.30 -13.58
N ARG A 263 -1.23 -6.38 -14.33
CA ARG A 263 -0.13 -6.46 -15.30
C ARG A 263 -0.19 -5.29 -16.28
N HIS A 264 -1.35 -5.03 -16.87
CA HIS A 264 -1.54 -3.91 -17.80
C HIS A 264 -1.42 -2.55 -17.11
N ALA A 265 -1.96 -2.38 -15.90
CA ALA A 265 -1.86 -1.11 -15.16
C ALA A 265 -0.39 -0.74 -14.86
N VAL A 266 0.43 -1.71 -14.46
CA VAL A 266 1.87 -1.52 -14.23
C VAL A 266 2.59 -1.15 -15.52
N LEU A 267 2.32 -1.85 -16.62
CA LEU A 267 2.93 -1.55 -17.92
C LEU A 267 2.56 -0.13 -18.40
N ILE A 268 1.29 0.24 -18.32
CA ILE A 268 0.83 1.60 -18.66
C ILE A 268 1.58 2.64 -17.83
N TYR A 269 1.65 2.44 -16.51
CA TYR A 269 2.34 3.36 -15.62
C TYR A 269 3.83 3.49 -15.95
N LEU A 270 4.49 2.37 -16.21
CA LEU A 270 5.89 2.31 -16.61
C LEU A 270 6.15 3.08 -17.91
N TYR A 271 5.32 2.88 -18.94
CA TYR A 271 5.44 3.59 -20.22
C TYR A 271 5.11 5.09 -20.11
N MET A 272 4.13 5.48 -19.29
CA MET A 272 3.86 6.91 -19.01
C MET A 272 5.03 7.58 -18.31
N SER A 273 5.71 6.83 -17.44
CA SER A 273 6.88 7.31 -16.73
C SER A 273 8.10 7.44 -17.65
N SER A 274 8.27 6.53 -18.62
CA SER A 274 9.36 6.55 -19.62
C SER A 274 9.27 7.69 -20.63
N SER A 275 8.06 8.02 -21.06
CA SER A 275 7.79 9.08 -22.05
C SER A 275 7.90 10.50 -21.50
N THR A 276 7.62 10.71 -20.21
CA THR A 276 7.72 12.04 -19.59
C THR A 276 9.15 12.55 -19.42
N GLY A 277 10.15 11.67 -19.46
CA GLY A 277 11.58 12.06 -19.46
C GLY A 277 12.11 12.56 -20.80
N SER A 278 11.48 12.22 -21.92
CA SER A 278 11.96 12.54 -23.27
C SER A 278 11.46 13.89 -23.80
N VAL A 279 10.39 14.45 -23.22
CA VAL A 279 9.80 15.72 -23.69
C VAL A 279 10.58 16.95 -23.19
N PHE A 280 11.39 16.83 -22.13
CA PHE A 280 12.14 17.97 -21.55
C PHE A 280 13.62 18.07 -21.99
N SER A 281 14.13 17.19 -22.85
CA SER A 281 15.53 17.22 -23.32
C SER A 281 15.74 18.00 -24.64
N VAL A 282 14.72 18.64 -25.21
CA VAL A 282 14.81 19.25 -26.56
C VAL A 282 15.22 20.73 -26.56
N THR A 283 15.33 21.44 -25.43
CA THR A 283 15.53 22.91 -25.47
C THR A 283 16.77 23.45 -24.76
N ASN A 284 17.91 22.76 -24.80
CA ASN A 284 19.20 23.40 -24.47
C ASN A 284 20.32 22.89 -25.38
N LYS A 285 20.31 23.35 -26.65
CA LYS A 285 21.55 23.54 -27.39
C LYS A 285 22.01 24.99 -27.13
N PRO A 286 23.17 25.23 -26.51
CA PRO A 286 23.75 26.56 -26.49
C PRO A 286 24.24 26.88 -27.91
N THR A 287 23.60 27.84 -28.56
CA THR A 287 24.16 28.52 -29.73
C THR A 287 25.33 29.37 -29.26
N SER A 288 26.55 28.86 -29.39
CA SER A 288 27.76 29.66 -29.33
C SER A 288 27.94 30.36 -30.68
N ASP A 289 27.23 31.47 -30.88
CA ASP A 289 27.54 32.40 -31.96
C ASP A 289 28.62 33.38 -31.50
N ASN A 290 29.67 33.40 -32.31
CA ASN A 290 30.86 34.24 -32.20
C ASN A 290 30.51 35.73 -32.20
N TYR A 291 31.04 36.47 -31.23
CA TYR A 291 31.32 37.90 -31.38
C TYR A 291 32.79 38.15 -31.06
N HIS A 292 33.61 38.22 -32.12
CA HIS A 292 34.88 38.93 -32.10
C HIS A 292 34.58 40.43 -32.15
N PHE A 293 34.91 41.16 -31.09
CA PHE A 293 35.11 42.61 -31.17
C PHE A 293 36.61 42.86 -31.28
N ALA A 294 37.02 43.38 -32.44
CA ALA A 294 38.31 44.03 -32.62
C ALA A 294 38.27 45.38 -31.90
N VAL A 295 39.31 45.67 -31.13
CA VAL A 295 39.57 47.00 -30.55
C VAL A 295 40.75 47.56 -31.33
N ASP A 296 40.48 48.53 -32.19
CA ASP A 296 41.46 49.50 -32.67
C ASP A 296 41.26 50.80 -31.87
N GLY A 297 42.35 51.31 -31.30
CA GLY A 297 42.43 52.52 -30.49
C GLY A 297 43.69 52.55 -29.64
#